data_AF-A0A2V9JK50-F1
#
_entry.id   AF-A0A2V9JK50-F1
#
_cell.length_a   1.000
_cell.length_b   1.000
_cell.length_c   1.000
_cell.angle_alpha   90.00
_cell.angle_beta   90.00
_cell.angle_gamma   90.00
#
_symmetry.space_group_name_H-M   'P 1'
#
loop_
_entity.id
_entity.type
_entity.pdbx_description
1 polymer ?
#
loop_
_entity_poly.entity_id
_entity_poly.type
_entity_poly.pdbx_seq_one_letter_code
_entity_poly.pdbx_strand_id
1 'polypeptide(L)'
;MTEVFHHSLWPGLLLWVALYVSDYFFTIACARMYRAQDKIVFEGSFEITPAFQNDVNALRFVSPRFLLALGVSVALLSTLWWLTRQPPFWTDGYVFALGALILLELTVHVRHLRNWFLFRTAFGPDGVAGRLEYPRGVMLRMSAFEGLFSVLFLLTASWFMLGGVTTCLVTAWKHFRLARKHAASRAPAA
;
A
#
# COMPACT_ATOMS: atom_id res chain seq x y z
N MET A 1 1.13 18.84 15.67
CA MET A 1 -0.05 18.13 15.15
C MET A 1 -0.17 16.69 15.65
N THR A 2 0.92 16.02 16.07
CA THR A 2 0.88 14.66 16.65
C THR A 2 0.22 14.58 18.03
N GLU A 3 0.17 15.69 18.78
CA GLU A 3 -0.48 15.79 20.10
C GLU A 3 -1.90 15.20 20.15
N VAL A 4 -2.70 15.43 19.10
CA VAL A 4 -4.08 14.92 19.01
C VAL A 4 -4.13 13.39 19.13
N PHE A 5 -3.13 12.70 18.56
CA PHE A 5 -3.05 11.24 18.57
C PHE A 5 -2.59 10.68 19.93
N HIS A 6 -1.80 11.44 20.69
CA HIS A 6 -1.42 11.04 22.05
C HIS A 6 -2.61 11.19 23.02
N HIS A 7 -3.43 12.22 22.85
CA HIS A 7 -4.56 12.48 23.73
C HIS A 7 -5.80 11.64 23.42
N SER A 8 -6.02 11.29 22.15
CA SER A 8 -7.19 10.53 21.73
C SER A 8 -6.83 9.42 20.74
N LEU A 9 -7.31 8.22 21.03
CA LEU A 9 -7.19 7.06 20.16
C LEU A 9 -8.00 7.21 18.86
N TRP A 10 -9.17 7.84 18.95
CA TRP A 10 -10.18 7.79 17.90
C TRP A 10 -9.77 8.45 16.59
N PRO A 11 -9.15 9.65 16.55
CA PRO A 11 -8.76 10.27 15.29
C PRO A 11 -7.81 9.41 14.47
N GLY A 12 -6.83 8.76 15.13
CA GLY A 12 -5.89 7.86 14.48
C GLY A 12 -6.57 6.61 13.93
N LEU A 13 -7.41 5.96 14.74
CA LEU A 13 -8.15 4.77 14.31
C LEU A 13 -9.14 5.06 13.19
N LEU A 14 -9.90 6.15 13.27
CA LEU A 14 -10.88 6.51 12.24
C LEU A 14 -10.19 6.81 10.91
N LEU A 15 -9.06 7.53 10.94
CA LEU A 15 -8.26 7.80 9.75
C LEU A 15 -7.67 6.51 9.18
N TRP A 16 -7.13 5.62 10.02
CA TRP A 16 -6.63 4.31 9.60
C TRP A 16 -7.72 3.47 8.94
N VAL A 17 -8.88 3.31 9.59
CA VAL A 17 -10.00 2.52 9.07
C VAL A 17 -10.49 3.11 7.75
N ALA A 18 -10.63 4.44 7.66
CA ALA A 18 -11.07 5.08 6.43
C ALA A 18 -10.11 4.80 5.27
N LEU A 19 -8.80 4.99 5.47
CA LEU A 19 -7.78 4.73 4.46
C LEU A 19 -7.73 3.26 4.06
N TYR A 20 -7.69 2.36 5.05
CA TYR A 20 -7.64 0.92 4.78
C TYR A 20 -8.85 0.46 3.96
N VAL A 21 -10.06 0.89 4.35
CA VAL A 21 -11.29 0.56 3.63
C VAL A 21 -11.30 1.15 2.21
N SER A 22 -10.87 2.40 2.04
CA SER A 22 -10.80 3.01 0.71
C SER A 22 -9.78 2.34 -0.20
N ASP A 23 -8.65 1.87 0.32
CA ASP A 23 -7.66 1.08 -0.43
C ASP A 23 -8.30 -0.13 -1.12
N TYR A 24 -9.10 -0.89 -0.38
CA TYR A 24 -9.78 -2.06 -0.93
C TYR A 24 -10.80 -1.68 -2.01
N PHE A 25 -11.59 -0.63 -1.78
CA PHE A 25 -12.53 -0.15 -2.78
C PHE A 25 -11.83 0.31 -4.07
N PHE A 26 -10.75 1.06 -3.94
CA PHE A 26 -9.94 1.49 -5.09
C PHE A 26 -9.31 0.30 -5.81
N THR A 27 -8.82 -0.69 -5.07
CA THR A 27 -8.26 -1.93 -5.62
C THR A 27 -9.30 -2.67 -6.48
N ILE A 28 -10.50 -2.88 -5.94
CA ILE A 28 -11.58 -3.56 -6.68
C ILE A 28 -12.05 -2.72 -7.88
N ALA A 29 -12.17 -1.41 -7.72
CA ALA A 29 -12.53 -0.51 -8.82
C ALA A 29 -11.51 -0.57 -9.97
N CYS A 30 -10.21 -0.49 -9.65
CA CYS A 30 -9.13 -0.63 -10.63
C CYS A 30 -9.11 -2.02 -11.26
N ALA A 31 -9.32 -3.08 -10.48
CA ALA A 31 -9.35 -4.45 -10.99
C ALA A 31 -10.52 -4.69 -11.97
N ARG A 32 -11.68 -4.05 -11.75
CA ARG A 32 -12.80 -4.07 -12.70
C ARG A 32 -12.42 -3.41 -14.02
N MET A 33 -11.84 -2.22 -13.96
CA MET A 33 -11.39 -1.50 -15.15
C MET A 33 -10.29 -2.28 -15.90
N TYR A 34 -9.35 -2.87 -15.16
CA TYR A 34 -8.30 -3.72 -15.71
C TYR A 34 -8.83 -4.97 -16.41
N ARG A 35 -9.95 -5.53 -15.96
CA ARG A 35 -10.60 -6.68 -16.63
C ARG A 35 -11.41 -6.29 -17.86
N ALA A 36 -11.87 -5.05 -17.93
CA ALA A 36 -12.71 -4.56 -19.03
C ALA A 36 -11.91 -4.11 -20.26
N GLN A 37 -10.61 -4.37 -20.29
CA GLN A 37 -9.66 -3.86 -21.26
C GLN A 37 -8.58 -4.91 -21.57
N ASP A 38 -7.94 -4.77 -22.73
CA ASP A 38 -6.93 -5.71 -23.25
C ASP A 38 -5.60 -5.03 -23.61
N LYS A 39 -5.51 -3.69 -23.53
CA LYS A 39 -4.34 -2.92 -23.95
C LYS A 39 -3.21 -2.94 -22.94
N ILE A 40 -3.50 -3.08 -21.64
CA ILE A 40 -2.50 -3.12 -20.57
C ILE A 40 -2.57 -4.50 -19.93
N VAL A 41 -1.48 -5.26 -20.02
CA VAL A 41 -1.43 -6.61 -19.44
C VAL A 41 -0.31 -6.68 -18.41
N PHE A 42 -0.68 -7.02 -17.19
CA PHE A 42 0.25 -7.26 -16.10
C PHE A 42 0.55 -8.75 -16.02
N GLU A 43 1.83 -9.10 -15.94
CA GLU A 43 2.26 -10.49 -15.83
C GLU A 43 1.71 -11.13 -14.53
N GLY A 44 0.80 -12.08 -14.71
CA GLY A 44 0.13 -12.80 -13.62
C GLY A 44 -1.16 -12.12 -13.18
N SER A 45 -1.10 -11.32 -12.12
CA SER A 45 -2.28 -10.73 -11.47
C SER A 45 -2.12 -9.23 -11.34
N PHE A 46 -3.24 -8.50 -11.44
CA PHE A 46 -3.29 -7.07 -11.13
C PHE A 46 -2.84 -6.80 -9.69
N GLU A 47 -3.37 -7.57 -8.75
CA GLU A 47 -2.97 -7.49 -7.35
C GLU A 47 -1.57 -8.09 -7.17
N ILE A 48 -0.66 -7.31 -6.58
CA ILE A 48 0.74 -7.72 -6.37
C ILE A 48 0.86 -8.58 -5.10
N THR A 49 0.02 -8.32 -4.09
CA THR A 49 0.08 -8.94 -2.77
C THR A 49 -0.57 -10.33 -2.80
N PRO A 50 0.21 -11.43 -2.66
CA PRO A 50 -0.33 -12.79 -2.82
C PRO A 50 -1.51 -13.12 -1.91
N ALA A 51 -1.54 -12.56 -0.69
CA ALA A 51 -2.60 -12.80 0.29
C ALA A 51 -4.00 -12.39 -0.19
N PHE A 52 -4.11 -11.39 -1.07
CA PHE A 52 -5.38 -10.83 -1.55
C PHE A 52 -5.65 -11.14 -3.03
N GLN A 53 -4.70 -11.74 -3.75
CA GLN A 53 -4.83 -11.99 -5.20
C GLN A 53 -6.11 -12.74 -5.56
N ASN A 54 -6.46 -13.80 -4.83
CA ASN A 54 -7.65 -14.60 -5.11
C ASN A 54 -8.96 -13.84 -4.88
N ASP A 55 -8.96 -12.86 -3.99
CA ASP A 55 -10.15 -12.06 -3.69
C ASP A 55 -10.30 -10.87 -4.66
N VAL A 56 -9.19 -10.32 -5.16
CA VAL A 56 -9.15 -9.22 -6.15
C VAL A 56 -9.38 -9.73 -7.57
N ASN A 57 -8.69 -10.80 -7.99
CA ASN A 57 -9.24 -11.70 -9.02
C ASN A 57 -10.61 -12.17 -8.48
N ALA A 58 -11.60 -12.64 -9.22
CA ALA A 58 -12.96 -12.85 -8.66
C ALA A 58 -13.70 -11.58 -8.15
N LEU A 59 -13.04 -10.41 -8.00
CA LEU A 59 -13.69 -9.12 -7.74
C LEU A 59 -14.64 -9.12 -6.54
N ARG A 60 -14.24 -9.79 -5.45
CA ARG A 60 -15.08 -9.90 -4.25
C ARG A 60 -15.30 -8.52 -3.65
N PHE A 61 -16.54 -8.20 -3.33
CA PHE A 61 -16.88 -6.94 -2.67
C PHE A 61 -16.51 -6.94 -1.18
N VAL A 62 -16.48 -8.12 -0.56
CA VAL A 62 -16.05 -8.31 0.82
C VAL A 62 -15.03 -9.46 0.85
N SER A 63 -13.83 -9.18 1.38
CA SER A 63 -12.82 -10.20 1.66
C SER A 63 -12.76 -10.46 3.17
N PRO A 64 -13.03 -11.69 3.64
CA PRO A 64 -12.84 -12.05 5.05
C PRO A 64 -11.40 -11.84 5.52
N ARG A 65 -10.41 -12.03 4.63
CA ARG A 65 -9.00 -11.79 4.96
C ARG A 65 -8.73 -10.31 5.21
N PHE A 66 -9.34 -9.46 4.39
CA PHE A 66 -9.25 -8.01 4.53
C PHE A 66 -9.90 -7.54 5.83
N LEU A 67 -11.10 -8.02 6.15
CA LEU A 67 -11.77 -7.70 7.42
C LEU A 67 -10.98 -8.19 8.63
N LEU A 68 -10.39 -9.38 8.56
CA LEU A 68 -9.53 -9.91 9.62
C LEU A 68 -8.29 -9.02 9.82
N ALA A 69 -7.61 -8.64 8.72
CA ALA A 69 -6.45 -7.77 8.78
C ALA A 69 -6.79 -6.36 9.32
N LEU A 70 -7.97 -5.83 8.98
CA LEU A 70 -8.49 -4.59 9.57
C LEU A 70 -8.71 -4.75 11.08
N GLY A 71 -9.40 -5.81 11.51
CA GLY A 71 -9.67 -6.08 12.92
C GLY A 71 -8.37 -6.23 13.73
N VAL A 72 -7.40 -6.98 13.20
CA VAL A 72 -6.09 -7.17 13.83
C VAL A 72 -5.30 -5.85 13.90
N SER A 73 -5.27 -5.06 12.83
CA SER A 73 -4.55 -3.78 12.84
C SER A 73 -5.17 -2.75 13.78
N VAL A 74 -6.50 -2.69 13.86
CA VAL A 74 -7.21 -1.86 14.85
C VAL A 74 -6.87 -2.31 16.27
N ALA A 75 -6.98 -3.61 16.55
CA ALA A 75 -6.65 -4.14 17.88
C ALA A 75 -5.19 -3.87 18.26
N LEU A 76 -4.25 -4.01 17.32
CA LEU A 76 -2.84 -3.71 17.53
C LEU A 76 -2.62 -2.22 17.84
N LEU A 77 -3.21 -1.31 17.05
CA LEU A 77 -3.09 0.12 17.28
C LEU A 77 -3.70 0.55 18.62
N SER A 78 -4.87 0.03 18.98
CA SER A 78 -5.49 0.28 20.30
C SER A 78 -4.61 -0.22 21.44
N THR A 79 -4.05 -1.41 21.31
CA THR A 79 -3.14 -1.99 22.32
C THR A 79 -1.87 -1.17 22.45
N LEU A 80 -1.25 -0.77 21.33
CA LEU A 80 -0.07 0.09 21.32
C LEU A 80 -0.37 1.44 21.99
N TRP A 81 -1.48 2.09 21.64
CA TRP A 81 -1.87 3.36 22.26
C TRP A 81 -2.01 3.25 23.78
N TRP A 82 -2.61 2.15 24.27
CA TRP A 82 -2.73 1.91 25.71
C TRP A 82 -1.37 1.65 26.37
N LEU A 83 -0.54 0.80 25.78
CA LEU A 83 0.78 0.45 26.30
C LEU A 83 1.73 1.65 26.36
N THR A 84 1.80 2.46 25.30
CA THR A 84 2.74 3.59 25.21
C THR A 84 2.43 4.73 26.18
N ARG A 85 1.33 4.64 26.94
CA ARG A 85 1.02 5.57 28.03
C ARG A 85 1.53 5.11 29.40
N GLN A 86 2.07 3.90 29.49
CA GLN A 86 2.55 3.30 30.72
C GLN A 86 4.09 3.22 30.71
N PRO A 87 4.80 3.60 31.78
CA PRO A 87 6.20 3.24 31.93
C PRO A 87 6.36 1.71 31.98
N PRO A 88 7.44 1.12 31.39
CA PRO A 88 8.58 1.75 30.75
C PRO A 88 8.45 1.86 29.22
N PHE A 89 7.23 1.78 28.67
CA PHE A 89 7.03 1.75 27.22
C PHE A 89 7.36 3.09 26.55
N TRP A 90 7.84 3.02 25.32
CA TRP A 90 8.22 4.20 24.54
C TRP A 90 6.99 5.02 24.12
N THR A 91 6.89 6.26 24.61
CA THR A 91 5.72 7.14 24.44
C THR A 91 5.32 7.39 22.99
N ASP A 92 6.29 7.50 22.08
CA ASP A 92 6.00 7.78 20.66
C ASP A 92 5.77 6.52 19.81
N GLY A 93 5.84 5.33 20.41
CA GLY A 93 5.69 4.06 19.68
C GLY A 93 4.36 3.95 18.94
N TYR A 94 3.27 4.47 19.51
CA TYR A 94 1.97 4.51 18.86
C TYR A 94 1.97 5.45 17.64
N VAL A 95 2.51 6.66 17.78
CA VAL A 95 2.53 7.64 16.68
C VAL A 95 3.45 7.19 15.55
N PHE A 96 4.56 6.52 15.89
CA PHE A 96 5.41 5.85 14.92
C PHE A 96 4.64 4.76 14.15
N ALA A 97 3.95 3.85 14.85
CA ALA A 97 3.18 2.78 14.22
C ALA A 97 2.00 3.31 13.37
N LEU A 98 1.32 4.35 13.85
CA LEU A 98 0.25 5.00 13.11
C LEU A 98 0.78 5.65 11.81
N GLY A 99 1.91 6.36 11.89
CA GLY A 99 2.57 6.96 10.74
C GLY A 99 3.06 5.93 9.73
N ALA A 100 3.61 4.82 10.21
CA ALA A 100 3.98 3.66 9.39
C ALA A 100 2.82 3.15 8.52
N LEU A 101 1.65 2.97 9.14
CA LEU A 101 0.48 2.46 8.46
C LEU A 101 -0.17 3.49 7.52
N ILE A 102 -0.41 4.71 8.00
CA ILE A 102 -1.08 5.76 7.23
C ILE A 102 -0.26 6.18 6.01
N LEU A 103 1.04 6.41 6.16
CA LEU A 103 1.87 6.89 5.05
C LEU A 103 2.10 5.81 3.99
N LEU A 104 2.20 4.54 4.41
CA LEU A 104 2.17 3.42 3.47
C LEU A 104 0.87 3.43 2.66
N GLU A 105 -0.28 3.49 3.33
CA GLU A 105 -1.59 3.53 2.67
C GLU A 105 -1.71 4.71 1.71
N LEU A 106 -1.29 5.90 2.10
CA LEU A 106 -1.33 7.06 1.20
C LEU A 106 -0.53 6.83 -0.09
N THR A 107 0.58 6.11 -0.02
CA THR A 107 1.37 5.83 -1.23
C THR A 107 0.71 4.77 -2.10
N VAL A 108 0.04 3.80 -1.48
CA VAL A 108 -0.83 2.85 -2.18
C VAL A 108 -2.00 3.59 -2.86
N HIS A 109 -2.61 4.57 -2.19
CA HIS A 109 -3.68 5.39 -2.78
C HIS A 109 -3.21 6.20 -4.00
N VAL A 110 -2.01 6.80 -3.94
CA VAL A 110 -1.43 7.49 -5.10
C VAL A 110 -1.28 6.53 -6.28
N ARG A 111 -0.89 5.28 -6.04
CA ARG A 111 -0.81 4.24 -7.07
C ARG A 111 -2.18 3.90 -7.64
N HIS A 112 -3.19 3.74 -6.78
CA HIS A 112 -4.56 3.49 -7.24
C HIS A 112 -5.11 4.63 -8.07
N LEU A 113 -4.93 5.87 -7.63
CA LEU A 113 -5.36 7.04 -8.38
C LEU A 113 -4.68 7.12 -9.75
N ARG A 114 -3.36 6.86 -9.80
CA ARG A 114 -2.62 6.79 -11.07
C ARG A 114 -3.14 5.67 -11.97
N ASN A 115 -3.34 4.46 -11.43
CA ASN A 115 -3.84 3.32 -12.20
C ASN A 115 -5.27 3.57 -12.70
N TRP A 116 -6.14 4.11 -11.85
CA TRP A 116 -7.50 4.51 -12.18
C TRP A 116 -7.52 5.53 -13.32
N PHE A 117 -6.69 6.57 -13.22
CA PHE A 117 -6.58 7.58 -14.27
C PHE A 117 -6.06 6.96 -15.58
N LEU A 118 -5.02 6.14 -15.51
CA LEU A 118 -4.48 5.43 -16.68
C LEU A 118 -5.55 4.57 -17.34
N PHE A 119 -6.28 3.76 -16.57
CA PHE A 119 -7.35 2.92 -17.10
C PHE A 119 -8.52 3.75 -17.62
N ARG A 120 -8.86 4.87 -17.00
CA ARG A 120 -9.96 5.71 -17.48
C ARG A 120 -9.65 6.37 -18.82
N THR A 121 -8.39 6.74 -19.04
CA THR A 121 -7.96 7.50 -20.23
C THR A 121 -7.43 6.62 -21.35
N ALA A 122 -6.79 5.49 -21.04
CA ALA A 122 -6.18 4.60 -22.04
C ALA A 122 -7.18 3.90 -22.97
N PHE A 123 -8.47 3.87 -22.63
CA PHE A 123 -9.50 3.13 -23.37
C PHE A 123 -10.44 4.02 -24.20
N GLY A 124 -10.15 5.32 -24.33
CA GLY A 124 -10.85 6.22 -25.26
C GLY A 124 -10.31 6.15 -26.71
N PRO A 125 -10.94 6.88 -27.66
CA PRO A 125 -10.47 7.04 -29.04
C PRO A 125 -9.04 7.60 -29.12
N ASP A 126 -8.69 8.51 -28.21
CA ASP A 126 -7.35 9.11 -28.06
C ASP A 126 -6.48 8.36 -27.04
N GLY A 127 -6.88 7.14 -26.68
CA GLY A 127 -6.21 6.31 -25.68
C GLY A 127 -4.92 5.67 -26.20
N VAL A 128 -4.37 4.76 -25.40
CA VAL A 128 -3.13 4.05 -25.76
C VAL A 128 -3.30 3.32 -27.08
N ALA A 129 -2.38 3.54 -28.02
CA ALA A 129 -2.28 2.77 -29.26
C ALA A 129 -1.45 1.50 -29.02
N GLY A 130 -1.97 0.34 -29.44
CA GLY A 130 -1.32 -0.95 -29.24
C GLY A 130 -1.52 -1.57 -27.86
N ARG A 131 -0.64 -2.51 -27.51
CA ARG A 131 -0.70 -3.30 -26.28
C ARG A 131 0.62 -3.20 -25.50
N LEU A 132 0.52 -2.82 -24.22
CA LEU A 132 1.62 -2.73 -23.27
C LEU A 132 1.56 -3.93 -22.33
N GLU A 133 2.63 -4.72 -22.31
CA GLU A 133 2.80 -5.80 -21.33
C GLU A 133 3.83 -5.38 -20.29
N TYR A 134 3.45 -5.38 -19.02
CA TYR A 134 4.36 -5.08 -17.92
C TYR A 134 4.84 -6.38 -17.28
N PRO A 135 6.13 -6.71 -17.40
CA PRO A 135 6.72 -7.82 -16.67
C PRO A 135 6.64 -7.57 -15.16
N ARG A 136 6.45 -8.65 -14.39
CA ARG A 136 6.27 -8.56 -12.93
C ARG A 136 7.47 -7.89 -12.23
N GLY A 137 8.68 -8.13 -12.73
CA GLY A 137 9.90 -7.49 -12.23
C GLY A 137 9.90 -5.97 -12.39
N VAL A 138 9.32 -5.44 -13.49
CA VAL A 138 9.20 -4.00 -13.72
C VAL A 138 8.19 -3.39 -12.76
N MET A 139 7.02 -4.02 -12.59
CA MET A 139 5.99 -3.57 -11.65
C MET A 139 6.52 -3.48 -10.21
N LEU A 140 7.26 -4.50 -9.77
CA LEU A 140 7.87 -4.52 -8.44
C LEU A 140 8.92 -3.42 -8.25
N ARG A 141 9.74 -3.15 -9.27
CA ARG A 141 10.74 -2.06 -9.22
C ARG A 141 10.09 -0.68 -9.21
N MET A 142 9.06 -0.46 -10.02
CA MET A 142 8.30 0.80 -10.01
C MET A 142 7.66 1.06 -8.65
N SER A 143 7.21 0.01 -7.97
CA SER A 143 6.67 0.08 -6.62
C SER A 143 7.73 0.33 -5.53
N ALA A 144 9.02 0.20 -5.83
CA ALA A 144 10.08 0.37 -4.84
C ALA A 144 10.58 1.82 -4.70
N PHE A 145 10.08 2.74 -5.53
CA PHE A 145 10.55 4.13 -5.56
C PHE A 145 9.59 5.07 -4.84
N GLU A 146 9.62 5.06 -3.50
CA GLU A 146 8.72 5.84 -2.65
C GLU A 146 9.53 6.63 -1.60
N GLY A 147 10.46 7.48 -2.05
CA GLY A 147 11.40 8.22 -1.20
C GLY A 147 10.93 9.59 -0.70
N LEU A 148 9.75 10.06 -1.11
CA LEU A 148 9.25 11.41 -0.80
C LEU A 148 9.16 11.67 0.71
N PHE A 149 8.73 10.68 1.50
CA PHE A 149 8.62 10.84 2.95
C PHE A 149 9.97 11.00 3.65
N SER A 150 11.07 10.53 3.06
CA SER A 150 12.41 10.70 3.64
C SER A 150 12.80 12.18 3.69
N VAL A 151 12.49 12.93 2.63
CA VAL A 151 12.72 14.38 2.58
C VAL A 151 11.86 15.08 3.63
N LEU A 152 10.58 14.71 3.73
CA LEU A 152 9.68 15.31 4.72
C LEU A 152 10.08 14.95 6.17
N PHE A 153 10.61 13.75 6.41
CA PHE A 153 11.14 13.39 7.72
C PHE A 153 12.34 14.27 8.09
N LEU A 154 13.29 14.50 7.18
CA LEU A 154 14.44 15.38 7.42
C LEU A 154 14.01 16.82 7.76
N LEU A 155 12.89 17.29 7.22
CA LEU A 155 12.36 18.62 7.50
C LEU A 155 11.55 18.71 8.79
N THR A 156 10.93 17.61 9.23
CA THR A 156 9.96 17.62 10.35
C THR A 156 10.48 16.96 11.63
N ALA A 157 11.50 16.10 11.53
CA ALA A 157 12.02 15.27 12.63
C ALA A 157 10.91 14.50 13.39
N SER A 158 9.80 14.18 12.73
CA SER A 158 8.61 13.61 13.37
C SER A 158 8.66 12.08 13.39
N TRP A 159 8.37 11.47 14.54
CA TRP A 159 8.24 10.01 14.69
C TRP A 159 7.17 9.42 13.77
N PHE A 160 6.09 10.16 13.52
CA PHE A 160 5.05 9.76 12.55
C PHE A 160 5.65 9.61 11.15
N MET A 161 6.44 10.60 10.71
CA MET A 161 7.10 10.57 9.40
C MET A 161 8.14 9.45 9.33
N LEU A 162 8.91 9.25 10.41
CA LEU A 162 9.90 8.16 10.46
C LEU A 162 9.25 6.78 10.34
N GLY A 163 8.09 6.58 10.96
CA GLY A 163 7.31 5.35 10.81
C GLY A 163 6.96 5.07 9.35
N GLY A 164 6.46 6.09 8.64
CA GLY A 164 6.15 6.01 7.22
C GLY A 164 7.38 5.70 6.36
N VAL A 165 8.47 6.46 6.55
CA VAL A 165 9.75 6.23 5.86
C VAL A 165 10.22 4.79 6.05
N THR A 166 10.22 4.31 7.29
CA THR A 166 10.65 2.95 7.64
C THR A 166 9.83 1.91 6.87
N THR A 167 8.50 2.07 6.86
CA THR A 167 7.60 1.10 6.23
C THR A 167 7.67 1.13 4.71
N CYS A 168 7.78 2.32 4.11
CA CYS A 168 7.99 2.48 2.67
C CYS A 168 9.33 1.86 2.25
N LEU A 169 10.42 2.08 3.00
CA LEU A 169 11.73 1.49 2.71
C LEU A 169 11.71 -0.05 2.85
N VAL A 170 11.10 -0.58 3.90
CA VAL A 170 10.94 -2.03 4.08
C VAL A 170 10.14 -2.64 2.93
N THR A 171 9.07 -1.99 2.50
CA THR A 171 8.23 -2.43 1.38
C THR A 171 8.99 -2.37 0.06
N ALA A 172 9.68 -1.27 -0.21
CA ALA A 172 10.55 -1.10 -1.37
C ALA A 172 11.63 -2.19 -1.44
N TRP A 173 12.29 -2.47 -0.32
CA TRP A 173 13.28 -3.52 -0.21
C TRP A 173 12.70 -4.91 -0.48
N LYS A 174 11.53 -5.22 0.09
CA LYS A 174 10.81 -6.48 -0.18
C LYS A 174 10.51 -6.62 -1.68
N HIS A 175 9.98 -5.57 -2.31
CA HIS A 175 9.68 -5.58 -3.74
C HIS A 175 10.93 -5.70 -4.60
N PHE A 176 12.02 -5.03 -4.24
CA PHE A 176 13.31 -5.18 -4.91
C PHE A 176 13.84 -6.62 -4.83
N ARG A 177 13.78 -7.25 -3.65
CA ARG A 177 14.18 -8.66 -3.47
C ARG A 177 13.30 -9.61 -4.28
N LEU A 178 11.99 -9.39 -4.31
CA LEU A 178 11.07 -10.19 -5.13
C LEU A 178 11.35 -10.02 -6.62
N ALA A 179 11.65 -8.79 -7.07
CA ALA A 179 12.01 -8.52 -8.46
C ALA A 179 13.30 -9.24 -8.86
N ARG A 180 14.31 -9.27 -7.98
CA ARG A 180 15.56 -10.02 -8.21
C ARG A 180 15.33 -11.53 -8.28
N LYS A 181 14.50 -12.07 -7.38
CA LYS A 181 14.14 -13.50 -7.41
C LYS A 181 13.43 -13.87 -8.71
N HIS A 182 12.48 -13.05 -9.16
CA HIS A 182 11.75 -13.26 -10.43
C HIS A 182 12.67 -13.21 -11.65
N ALA A 183 13.65 -12.32 -11.64
CA ALA A 183 14.66 -12.25 -12.71
C ALA A 183 15.54 -13.50 -12.73
N ALA A 184 15.98 -13.98 -11.57
CA ALA A 184 16.81 -15.19 -11.45
C ALA A 184 16.05 -16.45 -11.90
N SER A 185 14.75 -16.58 -11.60
CA SER A 185 13.94 -17.73 -12.04
C SER A 185 13.66 -17.75 -13.55
N ARG A 186 13.93 -16.64 -14.26
CA ARG A 186 13.76 -16.52 -15.71
C ARG A 186 15.08 -16.62 -16.48
N ALA A 187 16.22 -16.63 -15.79
CA ALA A 187 17.49 -16.86 -16.47
C ALA A 187 17.48 -18.30 -17.02
N PRO A 188 17.80 -18.52 -18.31
CA PRO A 188 17.96 -19.87 -18.83
C PRO A 188 19.02 -20.60 -18.00
N ALA A 189 18.77 -21.88 -17.69
CA ALA A 189 19.81 -22.72 -17.10
C ALA A 189 20.99 -22.74 -18.08
N ALA A 190 22.12 -22.21 -17.64
CA ALA A 190 23.37 -22.22 -18.39
C ALA A 190 23.96 -23.64 -18.44
#